data_AF-A0A935BNU9-F1
#
_entry.id   AF-A0A935BNU9-F1
#
_cell.length_a   1.000
_cell.length_b   1.000
_cell.length_c   1.000
_cell.angle_alpha   90.00
_cell.angle_beta   90.00
_cell.angle_gamma   90.00
#
_symmetry.space_group_name_H-M   'P 1'
#
loop_
_entity.id
_entity.type
_entity.pdbx_description
1 polymer ?
#
loop_
_entity_poly.entity_id
_entity_poly.type
_entity_poly.pdbx_seq_one_letter_code
_entity_poly.pdbx_strand_id
1 'polypeptide(L)'
;MKQLNEMFRGKDSTTDVLSFPHEPDEFDPDKDNLGDIVISTEQAQKQAAENGLTFEAEIKQLILHGVLHLCGYDHETDDGEMNTRELELRDKLGI
;
A
#
# COMPACT_ATOMS: atom_id res chain seq x y z
N MET A 1 -9.79 -2.34 -10.14
CA MET A 1 -9.51 -1.54 -8.93
C MET A 1 -10.77 -0.99 -8.29
N LYS A 2 -11.56 -0.14 -8.98
CA LYS A 2 -12.83 0.40 -8.45
C LYS A 2 -13.74 -0.66 -7.82
N GLN A 3 -13.96 -1.79 -8.51
CA GLN A 3 -14.74 -2.92 -7.99
C GLN A 3 -14.16 -3.51 -6.70
N LEU A 4 -12.84 -3.65 -6.58
CA LEU A 4 -12.20 -4.15 -5.36
C LEU A 4 -12.35 -3.15 -4.20
N ASN A 5 -12.18 -1.86 -4.47
CA ASN A 5 -12.35 -0.83 -3.46
C ASN A 5 -13.79 -0.76 -2.94
N GLU A 6 -14.77 -0.94 -3.82
CA GLU A 6 -16.18 -1.06 -3.44
C GLU A 6 -16.44 -2.34 -2.63
N MET A 7 -15.98 -3.50 -3.11
CA MET A 7 -16.21 -4.79 -2.46
C MET A 7 -15.59 -4.87 -1.06
N PHE A 8 -14.38 -4.36 -0.87
CA PHE A 8 -13.61 -4.57 0.36
C PHE A 8 -13.55 -3.34 1.27
N ARG A 9 -13.70 -2.12 0.75
CA ARG A 9 -13.74 -0.87 1.55
C ARG A 9 -15.08 -0.15 1.51
N GLY A 10 -16.06 -0.62 0.72
CA GLY A 10 -17.34 0.07 0.53
C GLY A 10 -17.22 1.43 -0.17
N LYS A 11 -16.09 1.70 -0.81
CA LYS A 11 -15.80 2.99 -1.46
C LYS A 11 -16.01 2.86 -2.98
N ASP A 12 -17.05 3.50 -3.52
CA ASP A 12 -17.36 3.55 -4.96
C ASP A 12 -16.42 4.52 -5.73
N SER A 13 -15.11 4.37 -5.53
CA SER A 13 -14.07 5.19 -6.15
C SER A 13 -12.87 4.33 -6.54
N THR A 14 -12.03 4.83 -7.45
CA THR A 14 -10.74 4.19 -7.71
C THR A 14 -9.73 4.60 -6.64
N THR A 15 -8.75 3.73 -6.40
CA THR A 15 -7.56 4.02 -5.59
C THR A 15 -6.33 3.48 -6.31
N ASP A 16 -5.16 3.88 -5.87
CA ASP A 16 -3.84 3.48 -6.38
C ASP A 16 -3.40 2.12 -5.85
N VAL A 17 -3.54 1.88 -4.55
CA VAL A 17 -3.14 0.65 -3.86
C VAL A 17 -4.20 0.17 -2.87
N LEU A 18 -4.33 -1.16 -2.77
CA LEU A 18 -5.10 -1.84 -1.72
C LEU A 18 -4.20 -2.91 -1.10
N SER A 19 -4.20 -2.97 0.23
CA SER A 19 -3.52 -4.01 1.01
C SER A 19 -4.55 -4.91 1.67
N PHE A 20 -4.31 -6.22 1.62
CA PHE A 20 -5.14 -7.26 2.22
C PHE A 20 -4.28 -8.05 3.20
N PRO A 21 -4.25 -7.65 4.49
CA PRO A 21 -3.50 -8.36 5.51
C PRO A 21 -3.93 -9.82 5.62
N HIS A 22 -2.97 -10.71 5.75
CA HIS A 22 -3.22 -12.09 6.16
C HIS A 22 -3.30 -12.12 7.69
N GLU A 23 -4.35 -12.72 8.24
CA GLU A 23 -4.56 -12.85 9.69
C GLU A 23 -4.38 -14.32 10.09
N PRO A 24 -3.14 -14.80 10.28
CA PRO A 24 -2.88 -16.19 10.59
C PRO A 24 -3.30 -16.56 12.02
N ASP A 25 -3.79 -17.79 12.18
CA ASP A 25 -3.98 -18.39 13.50
C ASP A 25 -2.73 -19.17 13.96
N GLU A 26 -2.75 -19.72 15.19
CA GLU A 26 -1.60 -20.41 15.80
C GLU A 26 -1.13 -21.63 14.99
N PHE A 27 -2.00 -22.23 14.18
CA PHE A 27 -1.73 -23.44 13.41
C PHE A 27 -1.54 -23.18 11.92
N ASP A 28 -1.57 -21.92 11.50
CA ASP A 28 -1.40 -21.55 10.10
C ASP A 28 0.04 -21.85 9.64
N PRO A 29 0.23 -22.75 8.65
CA PRO A 29 1.55 -23.03 8.09
C PRO A 29 2.18 -21.82 7.39
N ASP A 30 1.36 -20.84 6.98
CA ASP A 30 1.76 -19.64 6.25
C ASP A 30 1.73 -18.38 7.14
N LYS A 31 1.94 -18.53 8.45
CA LYS A 31 1.95 -17.40 9.42
C LYS A 31 2.94 -16.27 9.13
N ASP A 32 3.96 -16.53 8.32
CA ASP A 32 4.94 -15.52 7.89
C ASP A 32 4.47 -14.75 6.64
N ASN A 33 3.35 -15.15 6.03
CA ASN A 33 2.72 -14.41 4.94
C ASN A 33 2.05 -13.15 5.51
N LEU A 34 2.43 -11.99 4.98
CA LEU A 34 1.85 -10.70 5.38
C LEU A 34 0.51 -10.41 4.69
N GLY A 35 0.23 -11.08 3.58
CA GLY A 35 -0.95 -10.87 2.74
C GLY A 35 -0.62 -10.28 1.36
N ASP A 36 -1.63 -9.69 0.73
CA ASP A 36 -1.58 -9.27 -0.67
C ASP A 36 -1.59 -7.75 -0.84
N ILE A 37 -0.88 -7.27 -1.87
CA ILE A 37 -0.91 -5.87 -2.32
C ILE A 37 -1.40 -5.84 -3.76
N VAL A 38 -2.44 -5.06 -4.02
CA VAL A 38 -2.97 -4.84 -5.37
C VAL A 38 -2.75 -3.40 -5.77
N ILE A 39 -1.95 -3.18 -6.82
CA ILE A 39 -1.64 -1.86 -7.35
C ILE A 39 -2.31 -1.67 -8.71
N SER A 40 -3.00 -0.54 -8.87
CA SER A 40 -3.54 -0.11 -10.15
C SER A 40 -2.46 0.55 -10.99
N THR A 41 -1.97 -0.14 -12.03
CA THR A 41 -0.94 0.39 -12.92
C THR A 41 -1.38 1.67 -13.65
N GLU A 42 -2.65 1.75 -14.05
CA GLU A 42 -3.20 2.95 -14.68
C GLU A 42 -3.20 4.16 -13.72
N GLN A 43 -3.51 3.94 -12.44
CA GLN A 43 -3.52 5.02 -11.44
C GLN A 43 -2.10 5.42 -11.05
N ALA A 44 -1.21 4.44 -10.85
CA ALA A 44 0.21 4.69 -10.60
C ALA A 44 0.85 5.47 -11.76
N GLN A 45 0.50 5.20 -13.01
CA GLN A 45 1.02 5.97 -14.14
C GLN A 45 0.55 7.43 -14.14
N LYS A 46 -0.69 7.70 -13.73
CA LYS A 46 -1.21 9.07 -13.57
C LYS A 46 -0.52 9.80 -12.41
N GLN A 47 -0.40 9.16 -11.26
CA GLN A 47 0.29 9.73 -10.10
C GLN A 47 1.75 10.00 -10.37
N ALA A 48 2.46 9.08 -11.03
CA ALA A 48 3.84 9.31 -11.44
C ALA A 48 3.97 10.59 -12.28
N ALA A 49 3.06 10.81 -13.24
CA ALA A 49 3.05 12.02 -14.06
C ALA A 49 2.71 13.28 -13.24
N GLU A 50 1.73 13.21 -12.33
CA GLU A 50 1.31 14.31 -11.45
C GLU A 50 2.41 14.73 -10.47
N ASN A 51 3.15 13.74 -9.94
CA ASN A 51 4.22 13.93 -8.96
C ASN A 51 5.59 14.20 -9.61
N GLY A 52 5.69 14.14 -10.94
CA GLY A 52 6.96 14.29 -11.65
C GLY A 52 7.94 13.13 -11.41
N LEU A 53 7.43 11.95 -11.09
CA LEU A 53 8.19 10.73 -10.84
C LEU A 53 8.22 9.82 -12.08
N THR A 54 9.16 8.89 -12.10
CA THR A 54 9.09 7.77 -13.04
C THR A 54 8.02 6.77 -12.58
N PHE A 55 7.44 6.03 -13.51
CA PHE A 55 6.50 4.95 -13.17
C PHE A 55 7.12 3.94 -12.19
N GLU A 56 8.41 3.60 -12.37
CA GLU A 56 9.12 2.69 -11.47
C GLU A 56 9.25 3.26 -10.05
N ALA A 57 9.54 4.56 -9.90
CA ALA A 57 9.61 5.21 -8.60
C ALA A 57 8.24 5.21 -7.90
N GLU A 58 7.17 5.53 -8.61
CA GLU A 58 5.81 5.49 -8.07
C GLU A 58 5.43 4.07 -7.61
N ILE A 59 5.73 3.04 -8.42
CA ILE A 59 5.48 1.65 -8.02
C ILE A 59 6.25 1.26 -6.76
N LYS A 60 7.51 1.68 -6.61
CA LYS A 60 8.29 1.42 -5.38
C LYS A 60 7.65 2.08 -4.16
N GLN A 61 7.19 3.32 -4.29
CA GLN A 61 6.51 4.04 -3.21
C GLN A 61 5.19 3.37 -2.83
N LEU A 62 4.37 2.96 -3.81
CA LEU A 62 3.11 2.24 -3.56
C LEU A 62 3.34 0.86 -2.94
N ILE A 63 4.41 0.14 -3.32
CA ILE A 63 4.78 -1.13 -2.67
C ILE A 63 5.16 -0.88 -1.21
N LEU A 64 6.02 0.11 -0.92
CA LEU A 64 6.39 0.44 0.45
C LEU A 64 5.16 0.80 1.29
N HIS A 65 4.29 1.67 0.77
CA HIS A 65 3.04 2.05 1.40
C HIS A 65 2.16 0.84 1.69
N GLY A 66 1.99 -0.04 0.69
CA GLY A 66 1.21 -1.25 0.82
C GLY A 66 1.76 -2.22 1.88
N VAL A 67 3.09 -2.39 1.94
CA VAL A 67 3.77 -3.23 2.95
C VAL A 67 3.59 -2.67 4.35
N LEU A 68 3.68 -1.35 4.53
CA LEU A 68 3.43 -0.73 5.84
C LEU A 68 2.01 -1.03 6.35
N HIS A 69 1.01 -0.96 5.46
CA HIS A 69 -0.34 -1.39 5.81
C HIS A 69 -0.42 -2.88 6.19
N LEU A 70 0.28 -3.77 5.48
CA LEU A 70 0.34 -5.19 5.87
C LEU A 70 1.07 -5.41 7.21
N CYS A 71 1.95 -4.50 7.61
CA CYS A 71 2.59 -4.51 8.93
C CYS A 71 1.72 -3.91 10.05
N GLY A 72 0.49 -3.48 9.75
CA GLY A 72 -0.45 -2.95 10.75
C GLY A 72 -0.37 -1.43 10.96
N TYR A 73 0.39 -0.70 10.13
CA TYR A 73 0.36 0.76 10.13
C TYR A 73 -0.90 1.27 9.40
N ASP A 74 -1.46 2.39 9.84
CA ASP A 74 -2.66 2.96 9.23
C ASP A 74 -2.64 4.49 9.29
N HIS A 75 -2.21 5.13 8.21
CA HIS A 75 -2.13 6.59 8.11
C HIS A 75 -3.48 7.31 8.27
N GLU A 76 -4.63 6.61 8.17
CA GLU A 76 -5.95 7.22 8.43
C GLU A 76 -6.24 7.34 9.94
N THR A 77 -5.56 6.55 10.79
CA THR A 77 -5.91 6.43 12.22
C THR A 77 -4.73 6.48 13.22
N ASP A 78 -3.49 6.39 12.76
CA ASP A 78 -2.29 6.22 13.62
C ASP A 78 -1.56 7.52 14.00
N ASP A 79 -2.26 8.65 13.99
CA ASP A 79 -1.71 9.98 14.31
C ASP A 79 -0.43 10.36 13.52
N GLY A 80 -0.21 9.74 12.35
CA GLY A 80 0.91 10.04 11.45
C GLY A 80 2.18 9.21 11.70
N GLU A 81 2.09 8.14 12.50
CA GLU A 81 3.19 7.19 12.69
C GLU A 81 3.61 6.57 11.35
N MET A 82 2.66 6.07 10.57
CA MET A 82 2.91 5.51 9.24
C MET A 82 3.63 6.49 8.34
N ASN A 83 3.15 7.75 8.28
CA ASN A 83 3.72 8.78 7.42
C ASN A 83 5.19 9.05 7.77
N THR A 84 5.49 9.14 9.06
CA THR A 84 6.86 9.32 9.54
C THR A 84 7.73 8.13 9.12
N ARG A 85 7.23 6.92 9.35
CA ARG A 85 7.95 5.68 9.04
C ARG A 85 8.20 5.51 7.55
N GLU A 86 7.22 5.89 6.73
CA GLU A 86 7.31 5.82 5.29
C GLU A 86 8.39 6.75 4.74
N LEU A 87 8.45 8.00 5.22
CA LEU A 87 9.48 8.96 4.83
C LEU A 87 10.89 8.48 5.20
N GLU A 88 11.08 7.93 6.40
CA GLU A 88 12.36 7.34 6.82
C GLU A 88 12.81 6.21 5.90
N LEU A 89 11.89 5.32 5.52
CA LEU A 89 12.18 4.17 4.69
C LEU A 89 12.43 4.55 3.23
N ARG A 90 11.73 5.57 2.71
CA ARG A 90 11.98 6.14 1.38
C ARG A 90 13.41 6.66 1.27
N ASP A 91 13.87 7.45 2.24
CA ASP A 91 15.24 7.96 2.29
C ASP A 91 16.27 6.82 2.37
N LYS A 92 16.04 5.86 3.27
CA LYS A 92 16.94 4.71 3.46
C LYS A 92 17.06 3.81 2.23
N LEU A 93 15.97 3.66 1.47
CA LEU A 93 15.92 2.82 0.28
C LEU A 93 16.24 3.57 -1.02
N GLY A 94 16.32 4.90 -0.97
CA GLY A 94 16.56 5.76 -2.13
C GLY A 94 15.42 5.74 -3.15
N ILE A 95 14.17 5.80 -2.67
CA ILE A 95 12.94 5.75 -3.49
C ILE A 95 12.02 6.95 -3.26
#